data_AF-A0A524CRW1-F1
#
_entry.id   AF-A0A524CRW1-F1
#
_cell.length_a   1.000
_cell.length_b   1.000
_cell.length_c   1.000
_cell.angle_alpha   90.00
_cell.angle_beta   90.00
_cell.angle_gamma   90.00
#
_symmetry.space_group_name_H-M   'P 1'
#
loop_
_entity.id
_entity.type
_entity.pdbx_description
1 polymer ?
#
loop_
_entity_poly.entity_id
_entity_poly.type
_entity_poly.pdbx_seq_one_letter_code
_entity_poly.pdbx_strand_id
1 'polypeptide(L)'
;MISVSDSENDAIRIGEVMVLAGGGIELVIGALFLLNFGVFVSFGIPYIDLSMVFLGLGSIIQGLVLVALSLLVLLTRGSIQLDFIRPTRAWQSLLIIGFVMLLLGGHIGAILIVLGAFLQSRLYHPRE
;
A
#
# COMPACT_ATOMS: atom_id res chain seq x y z
N MET A 1 -36.71 3.76 0.06
CA MET A 1 -35.42 4.17 -0.52
C MET A 1 -34.74 5.08 0.48
N ILE A 2 -33.74 4.58 1.21
CA ILE A 2 -32.99 5.41 2.15
C ILE A 2 -31.89 6.09 1.33
N SER A 3 -32.00 7.40 1.13
CA SER A 3 -30.96 8.21 0.50
C SER A 3 -29.69 8.11 1.34
N VAL A 4 -28.62 7.56 0.75
CA VAL A 4 -27.25 7.76 1.26
C VAL A 4 -27.03 9.26 1.31
N SER A 5 -26.65 9.81 2.46
CA SER A 5 -26.42 11.25 2.56
C SER A 5 -25.18 11.62 1.74
N ASP A 6 -25.14 12.79 1.11
CA ASP A 6 -23.99 13.22 0.30
C ASP A 6 -22.66 13.11 1.08
N SER A 7 -22.70 13.29 2.41
CA SER A 7 -21.56 13.14 3.31
C SER A 7 -21.00 11.71 3.40
N GLU A 8 -21.83 10.67 3.27
CA GLU A 8 -21.38 9.26 3.26
C GLU A 8 -20.68 8.94 1.94
N ASN A 9 -21.21 9.44 0.82
CA ASN A 9 -20.58 9.28 -0.49
C ASN A 9 -19.23 9.99 -0.57
N ASP A 10 -19.12 11.19 0.02
CA ASP A 10 -17.86 11.93 0.09
C ASP A 10 -16.82 11.20 0.92
N ALA A 11 -17.21 10.63 2.06
CA ALA A 11 -16.30 9.85 2.90
C ALA A 11 -15.80 8.57 2.18
N ILE A 12 -16.66 7.86 1.44
CA ILE A 12 -16.21 6.71 0.64
C ILE A 12 -15.16 7.14 -0.41
N ARG A 13 -15.43 8.23 -1.15
CA ARG A 13 -14.51 8.77 -2.16
C ARG A 13 -13.18 9.20 -1.56
N ILE A 14 -13.20 9.87 -0.41
CA ILE A 14 -11.98 10.26 0.30
C ILE A 14 -11.18 9.01 0.68
N GLY A 15 -11.83 7.97 1.20
CA GLY A 15 -11.17 6.72 1.55
C GLY A 15 -10.53 6.02 0.33
N GLU A 16 -11.19 6.06 -0.82
CA GLU A 16 -10.64 5.52 -2.08
C GLU A 16 -9.41 6.29 -2.55
N VAL A 17 -9.48 7.62 -2.54
CA VAL A 17 -8.34 8.48 -2.91
C VAL A 17 -7.17 8.23 -1.96
N MET A 18 -7.41 8.07 -0.66
CA MET A 18 -6.37 7.77 0.32
C MET A 18 -5.69 6.43 0.03
N VAL A 19 -6.45 5.37 -0.25
CA VAL A 19 -5.89 4.05 -0.57
C VAL A 19 -5.06 4.09 -1.86
N LEU A 20 -5.57 4.75 -2.91
CA LEU A 20 -4.87 4.88 -4.20
C LEU A 20 -3.59 5.70 -4.07
N ALA A 21 -3.67 6.86 -3.40
CA ALA A 21 -2.51 7.69 -3.15
C ALA A 21 -1.47 6.96 -2.29
N GLY A 22 -1.92 6.24 -1.26
CA GLY A 22 -1.04 5.46 -0.39
C GLY A 22 -0.32 4.33 -1.12
N GLY A 23 -1.03 3.57 -1.96
CA GLY A 23 -0.44 2.55 -2.82
C GLY A 23 0.54 3.12 -3.84
N GLY A 24 0.23 4.28 -4.43
CA GLY A 24 1.16 4.98 -5.33
C GLY A 24 2.44 5.44 -4.62
N ILE A 25 2.32 6.01 -3.42
CA ILE A 25 3.46 6.44 -2.61
C ILE A 25 4.36 5.24 -2.25
N GLU A 26 3.79 4.13 -1.76
CA GLU A 26 4.59 2.95 -1.42
C GLU A 26 5.22 2.28 -2.64
N LEU A 27 4.58 2.36 -3.80
CA LEU A 27 5.19 1.87 -5.04
C LEU A 27 6.47 2.64 -5.36
N VAL A 28 6.45 3.97 -5.22
CA VAL A 28 7.62 4.83 -5.42
C VAL A 28 8.68 4.53 -4.37
N ILE A 29 8.31 4.42 -3.09
CA ILE A 29 9.24 4.09 -2.01
C ILE A 29 9.89 2.73 -2.25
N GLY A 30 9.11 1.70 -2.55
CA GLY A 30 9.63 0.37 -2.88
C GLY A 30 10.61 0.40 -4.05
N ALA A 31 10.29 1.17 -5.11
CA ALA A 31 11.22 1.37 -6.23
C ALA A 31 12.51 2.09 -5.81
N LEU A 32 12.44 3.09 -4.93
CA LEU A 32 13.62 3.76 -4.39
C LEU A 32 14.51 2.80 -3.58
N PHE A 33 13.92 1.89 -2.80
CA PHE A 33 14.67 0.83 -2.11
C PHE A 33 15.42 -0.08 -3.10
N LEU A 34 14.78 -0.45 -4.21
CA LEU A 34 15.43 -1.25 -5.27
C LEU A 34 16.60 -0.50 -5.93
N LEU A 35 16.44 0.80 -6.17
CA LEU A 35 17.48 1.64 -6.77
C LEU A 35 18.64 1.92 -5.80
N ASN A 36 18.37 1.97 -4.49
CA ASN A 36 19.37 2.24 -3.46
C ASN A 36 20.47 1.15 -3.42
N PHE A 37 20.15 -0.10 -3.77
CA PHE A 37 21.15 -1.15 -3.96
C PHE A 37 22.24 -0.78 -4.98
N GLY A 38 21.86 -0.11 -6.07
CA GLY A 38 22.81 0.35 -7.08
C GLY A 38 23.82 1.36 -6.54
N VAL A 39 23.43 2.16 -5.54
CA VAL A 39 24.32 3.13 -4.88
C VAL A 39 25.33 2.43 -3.98
N PHE A 40 24.92 1.41 -3.21
CA PHE A 40 25.83 0.61 -2.37
C PHE A 40 26.88 -0.16 -3.18
N VAL A 41 26.54 -0.60 -4.40
CA VAL A 41 27.46 -1.35 -5.27
C VAL A 41 28.33 -0.43 -6.13
N SER A 42 27.87 0.78 -6.46
CA SER A 42 28.56 1.71 -7.38
C SER A 42 29.67 2.55 -6.72
N PHE A 43 29.64 2.78 -5.40
CA PHE A 43 30.72 3.49 -4.71
C PHE A 43 31.83 2.52 -4.30
N GLY A 44 32.79 2.38 -5.22
CA GLY A 44 33.92 1.47 -5.12
C GLY A 44 34.82 1.69 -3.90
N ILE A 45 35.02 0.61 -3.15
CA ILE A 45 36.20 0.38 -2.31
C ILE A 45 36.69 -1.04 -2.66
N PRO A 46 38.02 -1.31 -2.76
CA PRO A 46 38.54 -2.60 -3.22
C PRO A 46 38.25 -3.78 -2.28
N TYR A 47 37.60 -3.52 -1.16
CA TYR A 47 37.19 -4.49 -0.17
C TYR A 47 35.67 -4.56 -0.21
N ILE A 48 35.14 -5.69 -0.68
CA ILE A 48 33.72 -6.01 -0.56
C ILE A 48 33.43 -6.07 0.94
N ASP A 49 32.89 -4.99 1.49
CA ASP A 49 32.39 -4.99 2.85
C ASP A 49 31.11 -5.85 2.86
N LEU A 50 31.24 -7.09 3.35
CA LEU A 50 30.14 -8.04 3.44
C LEU A 50 28.92 -7.40 4.12
N SER A 51 29.12 -6.49 5.08
CA SER A 51 28.03 -5.81 5.76
C SER A 51 27.21 -4.92 4.82
N MET A 52 27.84 -4.20 3.90
CA MET A 52 27.15 -3.36 2.90
C MET A 52 26.39 -4.22 1.88
N VAL A 53 26.93 -5.39 1.54
CA VAL A 53 26.23 -6.36 0.66
C VAL A 53 24.98 -6.91 1.34
N PHE A 54 25.06 -7.27 2.63
CA PHE A 54 23.88 -7.75 3.38
C PHE A 54 22.82 -6.66 3.55
N LEU A 55 23.22 -5.41 3.82
CA LEU A 55 22.31 -4.27 3.87
C LEU A 55 21.64 -4.01 2.52
N GLY A 56 22.43 -4.07 1.43
CA GLY A 56 21.94 -3.97 0.07
C GLY A 56 20.92 -5.04 -0.28
N LEU A 57 21.20 -6.32 0.00
CA LEU A 57 20.27 -7.42 -0.23
C LEU A 57 18.98 -7.28 0.59
N GLY A 58 19.09 -6.85 1.86
CA GLY A 58 17.93 -6.54 2.69
C GLY A 58 17.04 -5.47 2.07
N SER A 59 17.64 -4.38 1.56
CA SER A 59 16.90 -3.31 0.87
C SER A 59 16.21 -3.79 -0.41
N ILE A 60 16.84 -4.69 -1.19
CA ILE A 60 16.22 -5.26 -2.39
C ILE A 60 14.99 -6.06 -2.03
N ILE A 61 15.11 -6.97 -1.05
CA ILE A 61 14.01 -7.85 -0.64
C ILE A 61 12.86 -7.00 -0.12
N GLN A 62 13.15 -6.00 0.70
CA GLN A 62 12.14 -5.06 1.22
C GLN A 62 11.47 -4.28 0.08
N GLY A 63 12.25 -3.73 -0.85
CA GLY A 63 11.72 -3.01 -2.02
C GLY A 63 10.83 -3.89 -2.89
N LEU A 64 11.23 -5.13 -3.17
CA LEU A 64 10.43 -6.09 -3.94
C LEU A 64 9.08 -6.37 -3.28
N VAL A 65 9.08 -6.61 -1.97
CA VAL A 65 7.85 -6.89 -1.24
C VAL A 65 6.94 -5.66 -1.20
N LEU A 66 7.48 -4.46 -0.94
CA LEU A 66 6.70 -3.22 -0.94
C LEU A 66 6.10 -2.94 -2.32
N VAL A 67 6.85 -3.14 -3.41
CA VAL A 67 6.33 -3.01 -4.77
C VAL A 67 5.21 -4.01 -5.02
N ALA A 68 5.41 -5.29 -4.68
CA ALA A 68 4.39 -6.32 -4.87
C ALA A 68 3.09 -6.03 -4.12
N LEU A 69 3.20 -5.62 -2.84
CA LEU A 69 2.04 -5.24 -2.03
C LEU A 69 1.37 -3.98 -2.58
N SER A 70 2.13 -3.00 -3.05
CA SER A 70 1.59 -1.76 -3.61
C SER A 70 0.81 -2.02 -4.90
N LEU A 71 1.35 -2.89 -5.76
CA LEU A 71 0.65 -3.37 -6.94
C LEU A 71 -0.64 -4.11 -6.56
N LEU A 72 -0.63 -4.94 -5.52
CA LEU A 72 -1.85 -5.59 -5.02
C LEU A 72 -2.90 -4.57 -4.56
N VAL A 73 -2.50 -3.53 -3.83
CA VAL A 73 -3.40 -2.44 -3.41
C VAL A 73 -4.01 -1.74 -4.62
N LEU A 74 -3.17 -1.40 -5.60
CA LEU A 74 -3.60 -0.75 -6.84
C LEU A 74 -4.46 -1.66 -7.70
N LEU A 75 -4.21 -2.98 -7.74
CA LEU A 75 -5.06 -3.96 -8.43
C LEU A 75 -6.43 -4.10 -7.76
N THR A 76 -6.45 -4.18 -6.43
CA THR A 76 -7.68 -4.26 -5.63
C THR A 76 -8.61 -3.06 -5.88
N ARG A 77 -8.07 -1.94 -6.38
CA ARG A 77 -8.84 -0.71 -6.67
C ARG A 77 -8.92 -0.34 -8.15
N GLY A 78 -7.91 -0.65 -8.94
CA GLY A 78 -7.74 -0.21 -10.33
C GLY A 78 -8.27 -1.18 -11.38
N SER A 79 -8.51 -2.46 -11.03
CA SER A 79 -8.92 -3.48 -12.03
C SER A 79 -10.41 -3.84 -11.99
N ILE A 80 -11.29 -3.03 -11.41
CA ILE A 80 -12.69 -3.44 -11.19
C ILE A 80 -13.66 -2.39 -11.74
N GLN A 81 -13.77 -2.35 -13.07
CA GLN A 81 -15.06 -2.39 -13.75
C GLN A 81 -15.56 -3.84 -13.81
N LEU A 82 -15.60 -4.56 -12.68
CA LEU A 82 -16.13 -5.92 -12.61
C LEU A 82 -17.16 -5.96 -11.48
N ASP A 83 -18.42 -6.03 -11.86
CA ASP A 83 -19.63 -6.13 -11.02
C ASP A 83 -19.68 -7.34 -10.05
N PHE A 84 -18.55 -7.96 -9.69
CA PHE A 84 -18.50 -9.25 -9.00
C PHE A 84 -17.62 -9.34 -7.75
N ILE A 85 -16.72 -8.39 -7.45
CA ILE A 85 -16.11 -8.33 -6.11
C ILE A 85 -16.99 -7.45 -5.25
N ARG A 86 -17.90 -8.09 -4.50
CA ARG A 86 -18.78 -7.39 -3.54
C ARG A 86 -17.91 -6.46 -2.67
N PRO A 87 -18.19 -5.15 -2.62
CA PRO A 87 -17.44 -4.17 -1.80
C PRO A 87 -17.49 -4.47 -0.30
N THR A 88 -18.24 -5.50 0.10
CA THR A 88 -18.51 -5.93 1.48
C THR A 88 -17.28 -6.39 2.26
N ARG A 89 -16.15 -6.74 1.60
CA ARG A 89 -14.91 -7.18 2.29
C ARG A 89 -13.60 -6.57 1.79
N ALA A 90 -13.62 -5.73 0.75
CA ALA A 90 -12.40 -5.14 0.20
C ALA A 90 -11.61 -4.31 1.23
N TRP A 91 -12.32 -3.65 2.15
CA TRP A 91 -11.71 -2.90 3.26
C TRP A 91 -10.91 -3.80 4.22
N GLN A 92 -11.33 -5.06 4.44
CA GLN A 92 -10.62 -6.00 5.32
C GLN A 92 -9.26 -6.38 4.73
N SER A 93 -9.26 -6.70 3.43
CA SER A 93 -8.03 -7.01 2.70
C SER A 93 -7.07 -5.82 2.70
N LEU A 94 -7.57 -4.61 2.48
CA LEU A 94 -6.75 -3.40 2.48
C LEU A 94 -6.17 -3.08 3.86
N LEU A 95 -6.91 -3.31 4.95
CA LEU A 95 -6.38 -3.18 6.30
C LEU A 95 -5.24 -4.18 6.53
N ILE A 96 -5.44 -5.46 6.19
CA ILE A 96 -4.41 -6.50 6.35
C ILE A 96 -3.16 -6.12 5.55
N ILE A 97 -3.32 -5.76 4.27
CA ILE A 97 -2.21 -5.37 3.41
C ILE A 97 -1.48 -4.14 3.98
N GLY A 98 -2.22 -3.11 4.40
CA GLY A 98 -1.63 -1.90 4.99
C GLY A 98 -0.87 -2.18 6.29
N PHE A 99 -1.39 -3.06 7.16
CA PHE A 99 -0.67 -3.49 8.36
C PHE A 99 0.59 -4.29 8.05
N VAL A 100 0.52 -5.22 7.09
CA VAL A 100 1.69 -5.97 6.63
C VAL A 100 2.74 -5.02 6.07
N MET A 101 2.34 -4.04 5.27
CA MET A 101 3.25 -3.01 4.78
C MET A 101 3.92 -2.26 5.93
N LEU A 102 3.16 -1.80 6.94
CA LEU A 102 3.72 -1.11 8.12
C LEU A 102 4.76 -1.98 8.86
N LEU A 103 4.48 -3.28 9.06
CA LEU A 103 5.40 -4.21 9.71
C LEU A 103 6.71 -4.42 8.91
N LEU A 104 6.64 -4.28 7.59
CA LEU A 104 7.77 -4.42 6.68
C LEU A 104 8.49 -3.08 6.42
N GLY A 105 8.22 -2.06 7.23
CA GLY A 105 8.82 -0.73 7.09
C GLY A 105 8.15 0.14 6.03
N GLY A 106 6.88 -0.10 5.73
CA GLY A 106 6.03 0.82 4.98
C GLY A 106 5.83 2.13 5.75
N HIS A 107 5.80 3.23 5.02
CA HIS A 107 5.83 4.59 5.54
C HIS A 107 4.42 5.23 5.44
N ILE A 108 4.39 6.51 5.08
CA ILE A 108 3.17 7.31 4.99
C ILE A 108 2.15 6.71 4.00
N GLY A 109 2.60 6.01 2.95
CA GLY A 109 1.70 5.38 2.00
C GLY A 109 0.90 4.23 2.62
N ALA A 110 1.54 3.39 3.43
CA ALA A 110 0.87 2.33 4.18
C ALA A 110 -0.12 2.88 5.22
N ILE A 111 0.21 3.99 5.89
CA ILE A 111 -0.71 4.68 6.82
C ILE A 111 -1.97 5.17 6.08
N LEU A 112 -1.80 5.78 4.91
CA LEU A 112 -2.91 6.24 4.09
C LEU A 112 -3.83 5.08 3.67
N ILE A 113 -3.26 3.93 3.31
CA ILE A 113 -4.03 2.72 2.98
C ILE A 113 -4.86 2.25 4.17
N VAL A 114 -4.27 2.18 5.37
CA VAL A 114 -4.97 1.77 6.60
C VAL A 114 -6.10 2.74 6.93
N LEU A 115 -5.84 4.04 6.87
CA LEU A 115 -6.84 5.07 7.17
C LEU A 115 -7.99 5.05 6.15
N GLY A 116 -7.69 4.95 4.86
CA GLY A 116 -8.70 4.88 3.82
C GLY A 116 -9.55 3.60 3.93
N ALA A 117 -8.94 2.47 4.27
CA ALA A 117 -9.66 1.22 4.52
C ALA A 117 -10.52 1.28 5.81
N PHE A 118 -10.04 1.96 6.86
CA PHE A 118 -10.79 2.16 8.09
C PHE A 118 -12.00 3.10 7.89
N LEU A 119 -11.83 4.17 7.11
CA LEU A 119 -12.94 5.08 6.78
C LEU A 119 -14.07 4.33 6.08
N GLN A 120 -13.72 3.42 5.15
CA GLN A 120 -14.69 2.58 4.46
C GLN A 120 -15.34 1.53 5.34
N SER A 121 -14.62 0.99 6.34
CA SER A 121 -15.19 0.01 7.28
C SER A 121 -16.24 0.65 8.19
N ARG A 122 -16.05 1.91 8.59
CA ARG A 122 -17.02 2.68 9.39
C ARG A 122 -18.32 2.99 8.66
N LEU A 123 -18.25 3.11 7.34
CA LEU A 123 -19.43 3.35 6.49
C LEU A 123 -20.13 2.04 6.11
N TYR A 124 -19.49 0.90 6.39
CA TYR A 124 -20.06 -0.43 6.28
C TYR A 124 -20.72 -0.86 7.60
N HIS A 125 -21.70 -0.09 8.08
CA HIS A 125 -22.63 -0.60 9.09
C HIS A 125 -23.73 -1.38 8.35
N PRO A 126 -23.93 -2.69 8.63
CA PRO A 126 -25.15 -3.35 8.22
C PRO A 126 -26.29 -2.61 8.90
N ARG A 127 -27.17 -2.02 8.10
CA ARG A 127 -28.48 -1.56 8.58
C ARG A 127 -29.25 -2.83 8.97
N GLU A 128 -29.10 -3.26 10.21
CA GLU A 128 -30.08 -4.13 10.88
C GLU A 128 -31.36 -3.34 11.17
#